data_AF-A0A934VB03-F1
#
_entry.id   AF-A0A934VB03-F1
#
_cell.length_a   1.000
_cell.length_b   1.000
_cell.length_c   1.000
_cell.angle_alpha   90.00
_cell.angle_beta   90.00
_cell.angle_gamma   90.00
#
_symmetry.space_group_name_H-M   'P 1'
#
loop_
_entity.id
_entity.type
_entity.pdbx_description
1 polymer ?
#
loop_
_entity_poly.entity_id
_entity_poly.type
_entity_poly.pdbx_seq_one_letter_code
_entity_poly.pdbx_strand_id
1 'polypeptide(L)'
;MLKLAATTVLAAALVSCSEKTDSDGPGASSDTPAAAASSGDAPATGNRFFDSAVKKIHSLDEEVSPAQASRIVTLMTADGSIGLGEINGMDLTDLSKNSEALQSAYAQAKAKALSE
;
A
#
# COMPACT_ATOMS: atom_id res chain seq x y z
N MET A 1 -25.24 52.11 -28.89
CA MET A 1 -26.13 50.94 -28.98
C MET A 1 -26.22 50.32 -27.60
N LEU A 2 -27.42 50.14 -27.05
CA LEU A 2 -27.63 49.67 -25.69
C LEU A 2 -27.84 48.15 -25.70
N LYS A 3 -27.02 47.40 -24.95
CA LYS A 3 -27.32 46.00 -24.59
C LYS A 3 -27.21 45.83 -23.09
N LEU A 4 -28.37 45.66 -22.48
CA LEU A 4 -28.60 45.45 -21.06
C LEU A 4 -28.91 43.96 -20.85
N ALA A 5 -28.09 43.27 -20.05
CA ALA A 5 -28.40 41.98 -19.43
C ALA A 5 -27.39 41.80 -18.27
N ALA A 6 -27.77 42.08 -17.02
CA ALA A 6 -28.60 41.24 -16.15
C ALA A 6 -27.71 40.45 -15.17
N THR A 7 -27.47 41.07 -14.02
CA THR A 7 -26.82 40.47 -12.86
C THR A 7 -27.66 39.32 -12.31
N THR A 8 -27.04 38.17 -12.05
CA THR A 8 -27.62 37.15 -11.14
C THR A 8 -26.56 36.75 -10.13
N VAL A 9 -26.73 37.22 -8.90
CA VAL A 9 -26.05 36.67 -7.72
C VAL A 9 -26.79 35.38 -7.35
N LEU A 10 -26.09 34.28 -7.11
CA LEU A 10 -26.64 33.14 -6.38
C LEU A 10 -25.72 32.74 -5.25
N ALA A 11 -26.31 32.56 -4.07
CA ALA A 11 -25.61 32.53 -2.79
C ALA A 11 -25.04 31.14 -2.45
N ALA A 12 -24.11 31.14 -1.50
CA ALA A 12 -23.55 29.92 -0.92
C ALA A 12 -24.59 29.13 -0.10
N ALA A 13 -24.47 27.81 -0.10
CA ALA A 13 -25.09 26.92 0.86
C ALA A 13 -24.08 25.85 1.30
N LEU A 14 -23.45 26.06 2.45
CA LEU A 14 -22.71 25.02 3.17
C LEU A 14 -23.71 24.18 3.94
N VAL A 15 -23.96 22.94 3.53
CA VAL A 15 -24.71 21.96 4.33
C VAL A 15 -23.72 21.04 5.02
N SER A 16 -23.63 21.23 6.34
CA SER A 16 -22.92 20.35 7.27
C SER A 16 -23.88 19.28 7.77
N CYS A 17 -23.69 18.02 7.39
CA CYS A 17 -24.39 16.91 8.01
C CYS A 17 -23.64 16.48 9.28
N SER A 18 -24.16 16.85 10.44
CA SER A 18 -23.70 16.39 11.76
C SER A 18 -24.88 16.26 12.70
N GLU A 19 -25.48 15.06 12.74
CA GLU A 19 -26.55 14.72 13.68
C GLU A 19 -26.22 13.46 14.49
N LYS A 20 -25.82 13.73 15.75
CA LYS A 20 -26.24 13.06 16.99
C LYS A 20 -27.69 12.52 16.96
N THR A 21 -28.23 11.63 17.80
CA THR A 21 -27.85 10.58 18.79
C THR A 21 -29.20 9.92 19.22
N ASP A 22 -29.35 8.76 19.90
CA ASP A 22 -28.44 7.89 20.66
C ASP A 22 -28.98 6.44 20.77
N SER A 23 -28.19 5.54 21.39
CA SER A 23 -28.54 4.38 22.23
C SER A 23 -29.92 3.68 22.17
N ASP A 24 -29.93 2.38 21.84
CA ASP A 24 -30.29 1.32 22.82
C ASP A 24 -29.84 -0.08 22.37
N GLY A 25 -29.34 -0.90 23.30
CA GLY A 25 -29.09 -2.35 23.10
C GLY A 25 -30.28 -3.21 23.54
N PRO A 26 -30.21 -4.56 23.62
CA PRO A 26 -29.00 -5.41 23.54
C PRO A 26 -29.10 -6.65 22.61
N GLY A 27 -27.97 -7.29 22.29
CA GLY A 27 -27.96 -8.71 21.87
C GLY A 27 -26.94 -9.08 20.79
N ALA A 28 -25.95 -9.89 21.19
CA ALA A 28 -25.08 -10.80 20.41
C ALA A 28 -24.91 -10.54 18.88
N SER A 29 -23.68 -10.35 18.38
CA SER A 29 -22.55 -11.27 18.63
C SER A 29 -21.18 -10.59 18.60
N SER A 30 -20.21 -11.25 19.22
CA SER A 30 -18.85 -10.76 19.40
C SER A 30 -18.01 -10.78 18.12
N ASP A 31 -18.11 -9.74 17.29
CA ASP A 31 -17.01 -9.38 16.38
C ASP A 31 -15.87 -8.76 17.20
N THR A 32 -15.13 -9.64 17.85
CA THR A 32 -13.82 -9.37 18.42
C THR A 32 -12.98 -8.68 17.33
N PRO A 33 -12.36 -7.51 17.58
CA PRO A 33 -11.36 -6.99 16.65
C PRO A 33 -10.24 -8.02 16.61
N ALA A 34 -10.16 -8.77 15.51
CA ALA A 34 -9.30 -9.95 15.40
C ALA A 34 -7.89 -9.56 15.84
N ALA A 35 -7.46 -10.16 16.95
CA ALA A 35 -6.26 -9.71 17.66
C ALA A 35 -5.07 -9.72 16.70
N ALA A 36 -4.20 -8.72 16.85
CA ALA A 36 -3.04 -8.54 16.00
C ALA A 36 -2.32 -9.88 15.77
N ALA A 37 -2.17 -10.26 14.50
CA ALA A 37 -1.22 -11.27 14.07
C ALA A 37 0.21 -10.70 14.26
N SER A 38 0.59 -10.51 15.52
CA SER A 38 1.89 -10.00 15.94
C SER A 38 2.94 -11.05 15.60
N SER A 39 3.54 -10.89 14.42
CA SER A 39 4.56 -11.78 13.88
C SER A 39 5.69 -10.96 13.25
N GLY A 40 6.31 -10.09 14.06
CA GLY A 40 7.57 -9.42 13.73
C GLY A 40 7.56 -8.52 12.48
N ASP A 41 6.39 -8.14 11.96
CA ASP A 41 6.27 -7.42 10.69
C ASP A 41 6.98 -6.06 10.70
N ALA A 42 7.48 -5.68 9.52
CA ALA A 42 8.00 -4.35 9.23
C ALA A 42 6.99 -3.25 9.63
N PRO A 43 7.45 -2.02 9.94
CA PRO A 43 6.53 -0.90 10.19
C PRO A 43 5.62 -0.71 8.98
N ALA A 44 4.32 -0.98 9.16
CA ALA A 44 3.33 -0.90 8.10
C ALA A 44 3.30 0.52 7.53
N THR A 45 3.61 0.64 6.23
CA THR A 45 3.75 1.92 5.54
C THR A 45 2.42 2.62 5.27
N GLY A 46 1.31 1.94 5.56
CA GLY A 46 -0.05 2.36 5.20
C GLY A 46 -0.45 1.92 3.78
N ASN A 47 0.49 1.46 2.97
CA ASN A 47 0.23 0.89 1.65
C ASN A 47 0.24 -0.64 1.71
N ARG A 48 -0.96 -1.24 1.75
CA ARG A 48 -1.14 -2.69 1.86
C ARG A 48 -0.41 -3.50 0.76
N PHE A 49 -0.26 -2.95 -0.44
CA PHE A 49 0.46 -3.61 -1.53
C PHE A 49 1.99 -3.56 -1.32
N PHE A 50 2.50 -2.48 -0.72
CA PHE A 50 3.90 -2.38 -0.33
C PHE A 50 4.20 -3.34 0.82
N ASP A 51 3.40 -3.28 1.90
CA ASP A 51 3.59 -4.13 3.08
C ASP A 51 3.50 -5.63 2.71
N SER A 52 2.59 -6.01 1.81
CA SER A 52 2.49 -7.35 1.23
C SER A 52 3.74 -7.77 0.44
N ALA A 53 4.27 -6.88 -0.42
CA ALA A 53 5.49 -7.15 -1.19
C ALA A 53 6.73 -7.31 -0.28
N VAL A 54 6.83 -6.51 0.78
CA VAL A 54 7.89 -6.60 1.79
C VAL A 54 7.80 -7.93 2.53
N LYS A 55 6.61 -8.29 3.03
CA LYS A 55 6.38 -9.56 3.73
C LYS A 55 6.72 -10.76 2.85
N LYS A 56 6.35 -10.72 1.57
CA LYS A 56 6.65 -11.75 0.58
C LYS A 56 8.16 -11.95 0.36
N ILE A 57 8.93 -10.86 0.22
CA ILE A 57 10.39 -10.92 0.06
C ILE A 57 11.05 -11.44 1.34
N HIS A 58 10.62 -10.99 2.52
CA HIS A 58 11.14 -11.48 3.79
C HIS A 58 10.81 -12.97 4.02
N SER A 59 9.62 -13.44 3.61
CA SER A 59 9.23 -14.86 3.73
C SER A 59 9.93 -15.80 2.74
N LEU A 60 10.54 -15.26 1.69
CA LEU A 60 11.31 -16.02 0.70
C LEU A 60 12.73 -16.30 1.19
N ASP A 61 13.30 -15.33 1.91
CA ASP A 61 14.70 -15.32 2.31
C ASP A 61 14.82 -14.74 3.72
N GLU A 62 14.93 -15.62 4.71
CA GLU A 62 15.04 -15.26 6.12
C GLU A 62 16.34 -14.51 6.45
N GLU A 63 17.36 -14.54 5.57
CA GLU A 63 18.58 -13.74 5.71
C GLU A 63 18.34 -12.25 5.38
N VAL A 64 17.28 -11.94 4.64
CA VAL A 64 16.87 -10.56 4.31
C VAL A 64 15.98 -10.02 5.43
N SER A 65 16.51 -9.08 6.23
CA SER A 65 15.72 -8.43 7.29
C SER A 65 14.50 -7.67 6.74
N PRO A 66 13.45 -7.42 7.54
CA PRO A 66 12.28 -6.66 7.09
C PRO A 66 12.61 -5.24 6.57
N ALA A 67 13.66 -4.62 7.10
CA ALA A 67 14.17 -3.34 6.62
C ALA A 67 14.83 -3.45 5.23
N GLN A 68 15.62 -4.49 4.99
CA GLN A 68 16.21 -4.76 3.68
C GLN A 68 15.14 -5.16 2.66
N ALA A 69 14.12 -5.95 3.04
CA ALA A 69 12.98 -6.27 2.18
C ALA A 69 12.23 -4.99 1.76
N SER A 70 11.98 -4.06 2.68
CA SER A 70 11.43 -2.72 2.39
C SER A 70 12.32 -1.91 1.43
N ARG A 71 13.64 -1.96 1.61
CA ARG A 71 14.61 -1.35 0.70
C ARG A 71 14.55 -1.96 -0.70
N ILE A 72 14.44 -3.28 -0.83
CA ILE A 72 14.32 -3.99 -2.11
C ILE A 72 13.05 -3.56 -2.84
N VAL A 73 11.87 -3.59 -2.19
CA VAL A 73 10.61 -3.13 -2.83
C VAL A 73 10.73 -1.67 -3.29
N THR A 74 11.30 -0.80 -2.44
CA THR A 74 11.53 0.61 -2.77
C THR A 74 12.43 0.75 -4.00
N LEU A 75 13.54 0.00 -4.06
CA LEU A 75 14.50 0.08 -5.17
C LEU A 75 13.94 -0.50 -6.48
N MET A 76 13.18 -1.59 -6.43
CA MET A 76 12.53 -2.18 -7.61
C MET A 76 11.43 -1.28 -8.20
N THR A 77 10.78 -0.45 -7.37
CA THR A 77 9.70 0.45 -7.80
C THR A 77 10.19 1.89 -8.07
N ALA A 78 11.46 2.20 -7.80
CA ALA A 78 11.99 3.57 -7.78
C ALA A 78 11.95 4.30 -9.15
N ASP A 79 12.09 3.57 -10.25
CA ASP A 79 12.05 4.11 -11.61
C ASP A 79 10.65 3.99 -12.27
N GLY A 80 9.69 3.38 -11.58
CA GLY A 80 8.34 3.12 -12.09
C GLY A 80 8.24 2.04 -13.17
N SER A 81 9.32 1.32 -13.47
CA SER A 81 9.32 0.22 -14.47
C SER A 81 8.66 -1.06 -13.96
N ILE A 82 8.56 -1.21 -12.64
CA ILE A 82 7.90 -2.32 -11.96
C ILE A 82 6.93 -1.74 -10.93
N GLY A 83 5.66 -2.18 -10.96
CA GLY A 83 4.67 -1.84 -9.96
C GLY A 83 4.60 -2.84 -8.81
N LEU A 84 4.00 -2.39 -7.69
CA LEU A 84 3.71 -3.26 -6.54
C LEU A 84 2.79 -4.43 -6.92
N GLY A 85 1.92 -4.25 -7.93
CA GLY A 85 1.08 -5.31 -8.47
C GLY A 85 1.90 -6.45 -9.09
N GLU A 86 2.88 -6.13 -9.94
CA GLU A 86 3.78 -7.14 -10.49
C GLU A 86 4.60 -7.83 -9.40
N ILE A 87 5.17 -7.10 -8.43
CA ILE A 87 5.95 -7.71 -7.34
C ILE A 87 5.11 -8.69 -6.51
N ASN A 88 3.86 -8.33 -6.20
CA ASN A 88 2.94 -9.25 -5.53
C ASN A 88 2.50 -10.43 -6.42
N GLY A 89 2.51 -10.28 -7.75
CA GLY A 89 2.19 -11.34 -8.72
C GLY A 89 3.35 -12.30 -9.07
N MET A 90 4.62 -11.87 -9.01
CA MET A 90 5.79 -12.68 -9.38
C MET A 90 5.93 -13.97 -8.57
N ASP A 91 6.31 -15.08 -9.19
CA ASP A 91 6.81 -16.25 -8.44
C ASP A 91 8.27 -15.98 -8.04
N LEU A 92 8.49 -15.50 -6.81
CA LEU A 92 9.84 -15.22 -6.33
C LEU A 92 10.58 -16.50 -5.87
N THR A 93 9.88 -17.62 -5.70
CA THR A 93 10.51 -18.92 -5.38
C THR A 93 11.22 -19.52 -6.59
N ASP A 94 10.77 -19.15 -7.79
CA ASP A 94 11.36 -19.54 -9.06
C ASP A 94 11.45 -18.33 -9.99
N LEU A 95 12.53 -17.56 -9.79
CA LEU A 95 12.81 -16.36 -10.58
C LEU A 95 12.84 -16.64 -12.09
N SER A 96 13.18 -17.86 -12.52
CA SER A 96 13.28 -18.23 -13.94
C SER A 96 11.96 -18.15 -14.70
N LYS A 97 10.81 -18.20 -14.00
CA LYS A 97 9.47 -18.00 -14.60
C LYS A 97 9.12 -16.54 -14.88
N ASN A 98 9.87 -15.58 -14.31
CA ASN A 98 9.62 -14.14 -14.50
C ASN A 98 10.47 -13.62 -15.66
N SER A 99 10.14 -12.45 -16.21
CA SER A 99 10.93 -11.85 -17.29
C SER A 99 12.36 -11.50 -16.83
N GLU A 100 13.34 -11.56 -17.74
CA GLU A 100 14.74 -11.21 -17.44
C GLU A 100 14.89 -9.81 -16.83
N ALA A 101 14.04 -8.86 -17.24
CA ALA A 101 13.99 -7.51 -16.67
C ALA A 101 13.62 -7.53 -15.17
N LEU A 102 12.59 -8.30 -14.79
CA LEU A 102 12.17 -8.46 -13.39
C LEU A 102 13.24 -9.18 -12.55
N GLN A 103 13.84 -10.24 -13.10
CA GLN A 103 14.94 -10.98 -12.46
C GLN A 103 16.15 -10.06 -12.21
N SER A 104 16.56 -9.29 -13.22
CA SER A 104 17.68 -8.35 -13.15
C SER A 104 17.42 -7.22 -12.14
N ALA A 105 16.22 -6.64 -12.15
CA ALA A 105 15.83 -5.61 -11.20
C ALA A 105 15.82 -6.13 -9.75
N TYR A 106 15.29 -7.34 -9.51
CA TYR A 106 15.33 -7.96 -8.19
C TYR A 106 16.78 -8.21 -7.71
N ALA A 107 17.64 -8.77 -8.57
CA ALA A 107 19.04 -9.04 -8.25
C ALA A 107 19.82 -7.75 -7.93
N GLN A 108 19.64 -6.69 -8.74
CA GLN A 108 20.26 -5.38 -8.50
C GLN A 108 19.75 -4.72 -7.21
N ALA A 109 18.44 -4.77 -6.95
CA ALA A 109 17.83 -4.22 -5.75
C ALA A 109 18.32 -4.95 -4.48
N LYS A 110 18.42 -6.29 -4.52
CA LYS A 110 18.97 -7.10 -3.42
C LYS A 110 20.44 -6.79 -3.18
N ALA A 111 21.27 -6.79 -4.23
CA ALA A 111 22.70 -6.48 -4.10
C ALA A 111 22.93 -5.09 -3.48
N LYS A 112 22.16 -4.09 -3.92
CA LYS A 112 22.22 -2.73 -3.36
C LYS A 112 21.76 -2.65 -1.90
N ALA A 113 20.66 -3.33 -1.55
CA ALA A 113 20.14 -3.37 -0.18
C ALA A 113 21.06 -4.13 0.82
N LEU A 114 21.99 -4.95 0.33
CA LEU A 114 23.02 -5.62 1.12
C LEU A 114 24.36 -4.86 1.20
N SER A 115 24.47 -3.73 0.48
CA SER A 115 25.71 -2.93 0.40
C SER A 115 25.69 -1.64 1.25
N GLU A 116 24.60 -1.40 1.97
CA GLU A 116 24.35 -0.24 2.86
C GLU A 116 24.36 -0.68 4.34
#